data_AF-A0A976E367-F1
#
_entry.id   AF-A0A976E367-F1
#
_cell.length_a   1.000
_cell.length_b   1.000
_cell.length_c   1.000
_cell.angle_alpha   90.00
_cell.angle_beta   90.00
_cell.angle_gamma   90.00
#
_symmetry.space_group_name_H-M   'P 1'
#
loop_
_entity.id
_entity.type
_entity.pdbx_description
1 polymer ?
#
loop_
_entity_poly.entity_id
_entity_poly.type
_entity_poly.pdbx_seq_one_letter_code
_entity_poly.pdbx_strand_id
1 'polypeptide(L)'
;CSTSLVAVHYASQALLNGECDMALAGGVTIELPHARGYLYTEGEILSPDGHCHAFDHRAQGTVFGSGAGCVVLRRAKDAIRDGDHIWAIIKGSAVNNDGAAKAGYLAPSVDGQARCIAEAHAVAGVDAESVTYVECHGTGTFLGDPIEVAALTQAYRETTNAVGSCRIGSVKTNIGHLDTAAGVASLIKVALQLHHRQLAPSLGFEVPNPSIDFESSPFRVNDKLTEWRAPILRAGVNSLGVGGTNAHTVLQEAPVRAASQESIFPFQPLVISARSKAALEGQANRLAAHLRAHPEQPLADVAYTLKEGRRAFEKRRVIVAESHEEAASLLEGTDTRRVFNHDFLGEDPEVIFM
;
A
#
# COMPACT_ATOMS: atom_id res chain seq x y z
N CYS A 1 4.15 8.92 -13.67
CA CYS A 1 4.25 7.48 -13.36
C CYS A 1 5.04 7.18 -12.06
N SER A 2 6.30 7.59 -11.91
CA SER A 2 7.11 7.28 -10.70
C SER A 2 6.94 8.25 -9.51
N THR A 3 6.18 9.34 -9.69
CA THR A 3 6.01 10.44 -8.72
C THR A 3 5.79 10.00 -7.28
N SER A 4 4.78 9.17 -7.00
CA SER A 4 4.46 8.80 -5.61
C SER A 4 5.50 7.91 -4.95
N LEU A 5 6.20 7.05 -5.70
CA LEU A 5 7.28 6.24 -5.13
C LEU A 5 8.55 7.07 -4.91
N VAL A 6 8.82 8.04 -5.79
CA VAL A 6 9.87 9.05 -5.57
C VAL A 6 9.56 9.91 -4.34
N ALA A 7 8.30 10.30 -4.11
CA ALA A 7 7.88 11.01 -2.91
C ALA A 7 8.13 10.17 -1.64
N VAL A 8 7.84 8.87 -1.68
CA VAL A 8 8.15 7.92 -0.59
C VAL A 8 9.65 7.80 -0.32
N HIS A 9 10.48 7.76 -1.37
CA HIS A 9 11.93 7.79 -1.24
C HIS A 9 12.39 9.06 -0.49
N TYR A 10 12.02 10.24 -0.97
CA TYR A 10 12.44 11.50 -0.32
C TYR A 10 11.89 11.66 1.10
N ALA A 11 10.67 11.21 1.37
CA ALA A 11 10.13 11.17 2.73
C ALA A 11 10.94 10.25 3.65
N SER A 12 11.40 9.10 3.12
CA SER A 12 12.28 8.19 3.86
C SER A 12 13.64 8.84 4.14
N GLN A 13 14.22 9.56 3.18
CA GLN A 13 15.48 10.28 3.37
C GLN A 13 15.34 11.39 4.43
N ALA A 14 14.28 12.20 4.37
CA ALA A 14 14.01 13.25 5.36
C ALA A 14 13.88 12.68 6.78
N LEU A 15 13.21 11.53 6.94
CA LEU A 15 13.13 10.83 8.22
C LEU A 15 14.50 10.34 8.70
N LEU A 16 15.32 9.75 7.83
CA LEU A 16 16.64 9.23 8.18
C LEU A 16 17.65 10.34 8.49
N ASN A 17 17.53 11.49 7.82
CA ASN A 17 18.35 12.67 8.05
C ASN A 17 17.91 13.50 9.28
N GLY A 18 16.77 13.16 9.89
CA GLY A 18 16.22 13.91 11.03
C GLY A 18 15.59 15.25 10.65
N GLU A 19 15.22 15.44 9.39
CA GLU A 19 14.50 16.64 8.92
C GLU A 19 13.03 16.63 9.37
N CYS A 20 12.48 15.44 9.65
CA CYS A 20 11.17 15.25 10.26
C CYS A 20 11.10 13.96 11.09
N ASP A 21 10.05 13.83 11.92
CA ASP A 21 9.79 12.65 12.75
C ASP A 21 8.63 11.77 12.22
N MET A 22 7.84 12.34 11.32
CA MET A 22 6.74 11.70 10.61
C MET A 22 6.57 12.37 9.25
N ALA A 23 6.26 11.60 8.22
CA ALA A 23 6.01 12.12 6.87
C ALA A 23 4.76 11.51 6.26
N LEU A 24 4.01 12.32 5.52
CA LEU A 24 2.96 11.86 4.61
C LEU A 24 3.54 11.82 3.20
N ALA A 25 3.46 10.68 2.53
CA ALA A 25 3.94 10.52 1.17
C ALA A 25 2.91 9.77 0.31
N GLY A 26 2.73 10.20 -0.93
CA GLY A 26 1.68 9.65 -1.78
C GLY A 26 1.58 10.31 -3.14
N GLY A 27 0.42 10.16 -3.78
CA GLY A 27 0.12 10.75 -5.07
C GLY A 27 -1.36 10.66 -5.40
N VAL A 28 -1.78 11.48 -6.36
CA VAL A 28 -3.17 11.55 -6.80
C VAL A 28 -3.23 11.84 -8.30
N THR A 29 -4.06 11.07 -9.00
CA THR A 29 -4.42 11.31 -10.39
C THR A 29 -5.94 11.28 -10.46
N ILE A 30 -6.56 12.35 -10.96
CA ILE A 30 -7.99 12.40 -11.25
C ILE A 30 -8.15 12.84 -12.70
N GLU A 31 -8.55 11.90 -13.55
CA GLU A 31 -8.79 12.17 -14.95
C GLU A 31 -10.19 12.70 -15.17
N LEU A 32 -10.28 13.86 -15.83
CA LEU A 32 -11.52 14.55 -16.13
C LEU A 32 -11.59 14.88 -17.64
N PRO A 33 -12.78 14.81 -18.25
CA PRO A 33 -14.05 14.40 -17.64
C PRO A 33 -14.18 12.88 -17.49
N HIS A 34 -14.88 12.43 -16.46
CA HIS A 34 -15.25 11.01 -16.30
C HIS A 34 -16.22 10.53 -17.39
N ALA A 35 -16.42 9.21 -17.45
CA ALA A 35 -17.29 8.54 -18.41
C ALA A 35 -16.90 8.79 -19.89
N ARG A 36 -15.59 8.89 -20.14
CA ARG A 36 -15.01 8.90 -21.48
C ARG A 36 -14.05 7.72 -21.63
N GLY A 37 -14.10 7.09 -22.80
CA GLY A 37 -13.06 6.17 -23.26
C GLY A 37 -11.95 6.91 -23.99
N TYR A 38 -11.10 6.15 -24.66
CA TYR A 38 -10.04 6.66 -25.51
C TYR A 38 -10.12 6.02 -26.90
N LEU A 39 -9.50 6.65 -27.89
CA LEU A 39 -9.30 6.06 -29.22
C LEU A 39 -7.92 5.42 -29.25
N TYR A 40 -7.86 4.12 -29.55
CA TYR A 40 -6.60 3.42 -29.72
C TYR A 40 -5.85 3.94 -30.95
N THR A 41 -4.54 4.12 -30.78
CA THR A 41 -3.61 4.46 -31.86
C THR A 41 -2.42 3.51 -31.79
N GLU A 42 -2.10 2.87 -32.92
CA GLU A 42 -0.99 1.94 -33.01
C GLU A 42 0.35 2.62 -32.66
N GLY A 43 1.15 1.96 -31.82
CA GLY A 43 2.44 2.48 -31.34
C GLY A 43 2.35 3.42 -30.13
N GLU A 44 1.14 3.76 -29.67
CA GLU A 44 0.94 4.47 -28.41
C GLU A 44 0.83 3.50 -27.21
N ILE A 45 0.71 4.07 -26.01
CA ILE A 45 0.76 3.31 -24.75
C ILE A 45 -0.59 2.73 -24.31
N LEU A 46 -1.69 3.13 -24.96
CA LEU A 46 -3.04 2.72 -24.58
C LEU A 46 -3.38 1.36 -25.18
N SER A 47 -3.96 0.47 -24.37
CA SER A 47 -4.35 -0.87 -24.82
C SER A 47 -5.48 -0.80 -25.87
N PRO A 48 -5.48 -1.64 -26.92
CA PRO A 48 -6.58 -1.70 -27.87
C PRO A 48 -7.90 -2.25 -27.28
N ASP A 49 -7.85 -2.97 -26.16
CA ASP A 49 -9.02 -3.70 -25.62
C ASP A 49 -9.52 -3.21 -24.25
N GLY A 50 -8.91 -2.15 -23.70
CA GLY A 50 -9.33 -1.63 -22.40
C GLY A 50 -8.75 -2.38 -21.19
N HIS A 51 -7.77 -3.27 -21.39
CA HIS A 51 -7.12 -3.99 -20.29
C HIS A 51 -5.60 -3.84 -20.27
N CYS A 52 -5.03 -3.92 -19.06
CA CYS A 52 -3.58 -3.97 -18.84
C CYS A 52 -3.14 -5.43 -18.67
N HIS A 53 -2.67 -6.07 -19.74
CA HIS A 53 -2.26 -7.48 -19.76
C HIS A 53 -0.79 -7.66 -19.38
N ALA A 54 -0.41 -7.26 -18.16
CA ALA A 54 0.98 -7.30 -17.71
C ALA A 54 1.60 -8.71 -17.81
N PHE A 55 2.70 -8.83 -18.53
CA PHE A 55 3.51 -10.03 -18.78
C PHE A 55 2.86 -11.13 -19.63
N ASP A 56 1.63 -10.94 -20.10
CA ASP A 56 0.91 -11.89 -20.93
C ASP A 56 1.25 -11.72 -22.42
N HIS A 57 1.04 -12.77 -23.22
CA HIS A 57 1.21 -12.71 -24.68
C HIS A 57 0.35 -11.64 -25.38
N ARG A 58 -0.73 -11.18 -24.74
CA ARG A 58 -1.62 -10.11 -25.23
C ARG A 58 -1.19 -8.70 -24.79
N ALA A 59 -0.04 -8.54 -24.16
CA ALA A 59 0.48 -7.25 -23.74
C ALA A 59 0.59 -6.25 -24.92
N GLN A 60 -0.36 -5.33 -25.03
CA GLN A 60 -0.46 -4.34 -26.12
C GLN A 60 -0.70 -2.90 -25.63
N GLY A 61 -0.57 -2.65 -24.33
CA GLY A 61 -0.75 -1.33 -23.74
C GLY A 61 -1.33 -1.37 -22.33
N THR A 62 -1.55 -0.18 -21.79
CA THR A 62 -2.14 0.02 -20.46
C THR A 62 -3.48 0.74 -20.58
N VAL A 63 -4.17 0.87 -19.44
CA VAL A 63 -5.37 1.73 -19.31
C VAL A 63 -5.16 2.66 -18.16
N PHE A 64 -5.34 3.97 -18.37
CA PHE A 64 -5.24 4.92 -17.28
C PHE A 64 -6.44 4.83 -16.33
N GLY A 65 -6.17 5.14 -15.07
CA GLY A 65 -7.18 5.16 -14.01
C GLY A 65 -6.99 6.37 -13.10
N SER A 66 -8.06 6.72 -12.40
CA SER A 66 -8.03 7.73 -11.35
C SER A 66 -7.86 7.07 -9.98
N GLY A 67 -7.06 7.67 -9.12
CA GLY A 67 -6.87 7.20 -7.76
C GLY A 67 -6.01 8.15 -6.92
N ALA A 68 -6.16 8.02 -5.61
CA ALA A 68 -5.37 8.76 -4.63
C ALA A 68 -4.90 7.78 -3.56
N GLY A 69 -3.65 7.93 -3.12
CA GLY A 69 -3.08 7.13 -2.05
C GLY A 69 -2.08 7.94 -1.23
N CYS A 70 -1.99 7.62 0.06
CA CYS A 70 -1.05 8.22 0.99
C CYS A 70 -0.63 7.18 2.03
N VAL A 71 0.64 7.24 2.44
CA VAL A 71 1.20 6.46 3.55
C VAL A 71 1.76 7.40 4.61
N VAL A 72 1.64 6.99 5.87
CA VAL A 72 2.30 7.64 7.01
C VAL A 72 3.61 6.89 7.27
N LEU A 73 4.73 7.61 7.23
CA LEU A 73 6.06 7.05 7.43
C LEU A 73 6.67 7.61 8.72
N ARG A 74 7.34 6.74 9.46
CA ARG A 74 8.18 7.06 10.61
C ARG A 74 9.43 6.19 10.57
N ARG A 75 10.49 6.60 11.29
CA ARG A 75 11.63 5.72 11.53
C ARG A 75 11.17 4.48 12.31
N ALA A 76 11.53 3.29 11.85
CA ALA A 76 11.07 2.04 12.46
C ALA A 76 11.36 1.96 13.97
N LYS A 77 12.52 2.46 14.41
CA LYS A 77 12.89 2.53 15.83
C LYS A 77 11.90 3.35 16.66
N ASP A 78 11.45 4.49 16.14
CA ASP A 78 10.51 5.36 16.84
C ASP A 78 9.10 4.77 16.84
N ALA A 79 8.66 4.21 15.71
CA ALA A 79 7.37 3.53 15.61
C ALA A 79 7.27 2.33 16.58
N ILE A 80 8.34 1.52 16.70
CA ILE A 80 8.40 0.40 17.65
C ILE A 80 8.39 0.91 19.09
N ARG A 81 9.19 1.94 19.42
CA ARG A 81 9.26 2.52 20.76
C ARG A 81 7.90 3.05 21.20
N ASP A 82 7.19 3.74 20.30
CA ASP A 82 5.94 4.42 20.61
C ASP A 82 4.72 3.47 20.49
N GLY A 83 4.93 2.22 20.09
CA GLY A 83 3.86 1.21 20.01
C GLY A 83 2.91 1.39 18.83
N ASP A 84 3.36 2.02 17.75
CA ASP A 84 2.58 2.23 16.53
C ASP A 84 2.18 0.88 15.89
N HIS A 85 1.03 0.86 15.21
CA HIS A 85 0.74 -0.23 14.30
C HIS A 85 1.57 -0.09 13.02
N ILE A 86 2.40 -1.10 12.74
CA ILE A 86 3.31 -1.12 11.59
C ILE A 86 2.78 -2.10 10.55
N TRP A 87 2.47 -1.61 9.35
CA TRP A 87 2.02 -2.46 8.23
C TRP A 87 3.19 -3.18 7.56
N ALA A 88 4.29 -2.47 7.33
CA ALA A 88 5.51 -2.97 6.72
C ALA A 88 6.69 -2.05 7.06
N ILE A 89 7.91 -2.52 6.87
CA ILE A 89 9.13 -1.73 6.99
C ILE A 89 9.71 -1.49 5.60
N ILE A 90 9.97 -0.23 5.24
CA ILE A 90 10.81 0.11 4.09
C ILE A 90 12.27 -0.11 4.51
N LYS A 91 12.92 -1.12 3.92
CA LYS A 91 14.31 -1.49 4.23
C LYS A 91 15.31 -0.62 3.50
N GLY A 92 14.99 -0.20 2.28
CA GLY A 92 15.83 0.65 1.44
C GLY A 92 15.07 1.07 0.19
N SER A 93 15.48 2.18 -0.42
CA SER A 93 14.94 2.68 -1.68
C SER A 93 16.01 3.42 -2.46
N ALA A 94 15.88 3.44 -3.78
CA ALA A 94 16.76 4.16 -4.69
C ALA A 94 15.94 4.86 -5.77
N VAL A 95 16.48 5.98 -6.28
CA VAL A 95 15.94 6.75 -7.40
C VAL A 95 17.08 7.12 -8.33
N ASN A 96 16.93 6.86 -9.63
CA ASN A 96 17.92 7.26 -10.64
C ASN A 96 17.26 7.74 -11.93
N ASN A 97 18.06 7.93 -12.99
CA ASN A 97 17.56 8.24 -14.32
C ASN A 97 18.25 7.42 -15.42
N ASP A 98 17.49 6.99 -16.42
CA ASP A 98 17.98 6.28 -17.61
C ASP A 98 19.01 7.07 -18.43
N GLY A 99 18.97 8.41 -18.36
CA GLY A 99 19.85 9.28 -19.11
C GLY A 99 19.68 9.12 -20.62
N ALA A 100 20.80 9.15 -21.36
CA ALA A 100 20.81 9.01 -22.82
C ALA A 100 20.86 7.55 -23.30
N ALA A 101 21.02 6.57 -22.40
CA ALA A 101 21.18 5.15 -22.74
C ALA A 101 19.83 4.46 -23.02
N LYS A 102 19.07 5.02 -23.97
CA LYS A 102 17.74 4.55 -24.39
C LYS A 102 17.44 4.97 -25.81
N ALA A 103 16.60 4.19 -26.51
CA ALA A 103 16.28 4.39 -27.93
C ALA A 103 15.54 5.72 -28.23
N GLY A 104 14.95 6.35 -27.21
CA GLY A 104 14.26 7.63 -27.32
C GLY A 104 13.80 8.10 -25.95
N TYR A 105 13.26 9.32 -25.86
CA TYR A 105 12.85 9.92 -24.58
C TYR A 105 11.86 9.06 -23.78
N LEU A 106 10.89 8.46 -24.49
CA LEU A 106 9.84 7.61 -23.94
C LEU A 106 10.27 6.15 -23.74
N ALA A 107 11.43 5.74 -24.28
CA ALA A 107 11.88 4.37 -24.19
C ALA A 107 12.49 4.08 -22.81
N PRO A 108 12.22 2.91 -22.20
CA PRO A 108 12.91 2.50 -20.98
C PRO A 108 14.36 2.05 -21.24
N SER A 109 15.19 2.02 -20.18
CA SER A 109 16.54 1.45 -20.21
C SER A 109 16.68 0.26 -19.27
N VAL A 110 17.18 -0.87 -19.80
CA VAL A 110 17.48 -2.07 -18.99
C VAL A 110 18.52 -1.72 -17.91
N ASP A 111 19.63 -1.10 -18.30
CA ASP A 111 20.73 -0.76 -17.38
C ASP A 111 20.34 0.31 -16.36
N GLY A 112 19.50 1.29 -16.76
CA GLY A 112 18.97 2.29 -15.84
C GLY A 112 18.15 1.65 -14.71
N GLN A 113 17.23 0.77 -15.08
CA GLN A 113 16.39 0.04 -14.13
C GLN A 113 17.19 -0.94 -13.27
N ALA A 114 18.07 -1.75 -13.88
CA ALA A 114 18.87 -2.75 -13.17
C ALA A 114 19.72 -2.09 -12.08
N ARG A 115 20.38 -0.96 -12.39
CA ARG A 115 21.16 -0.19 -11.39
C ARG A 115 20.29 0.34 -10.26
N CYS A 116 19.09 0.83 -10.56
CA CYS A 116 18.17 1.33 -9.53
C CYS A 116 17.74 0.20 -8.56
N ILE A 117 17.49 -1.00 -9.10
CA ILE A 117 17.10 -2.18 -8.31
C ILE A 117 18.28 -2.65 -7.44
N ALA A 118 19.45 -2.82 -8.04
CA ALA A 118 20.67 -3.24 -7.34
C ALA A 118 21.05 -2.25 -6.22
N GLU A 119 20.96 -0.94 -6.48
CA GLU A 119 21.21 0.10 -5.48
C GLU A 119 20.22 0.01 -4.31
N ALA A 120 18.92 -0.16 -4.58
CA ALA A 120 17.93 -0.30 -3.52
C ALA A 120 18.15 -1.56 -2.66
N HIS A 121 18.57 -2.67 -3.26
CA HIS A 121 18.94 -3.89 -2.55
C HIS A 121 20.19 -3.66 -1.67
N ALA A 122 21.21 -2.99 -2.22
CA ALA A 122 22.44 -2.66 -1.49
C ALA A 122 22.15 -1.72 -0.30
N VAL A 123 21.36 -0.66 -0.50
CA VAL A 123 20.92 0.26 0.58
C VAL A 123 20.10 -0.48 1.64
N ALA A 124 19.26 -1.42 1.22
CA ALA A 124 18.47 -2.25 2.14
C ALA A 124 19.31 -3.27 2.94
N GLY A 125 20.53 -3.57 2.47
CA GLY A 125 21.40 -4.61 3.01
C GLY A 125 20.78 -6.00 2.86
N VAL A 126 20.19 -6.30 1.69
CA VAL A 126 19.53 -7.59 1.42
C VAL A 126 20.01 -8.20 0.11
N ASP A 127 20.14 -9.52 0.10
CA ASP A 127 20.39 -10.27 -1.13
C ASP A 127 19.10 -10.44 -1.93
N ALA A 128 19.22 -10.48 -3.26
CA ALA A 128 18.08 -10.61 -4.15
C ALA A 128 17.27 -11.91 -3.92
N GLU A 129 17.94 -12.99 -3.50
CA GLU A 129 17.28 -14.26 -3.17
C GLU A 129 16.32 -14.15 -1.97
N SER A 130 16.53 -13.16 -1.08
CA SER A 130 15.63 -12.91 0.04
C SER A 130 14.38 -12.12 -0.34
N VAL A 131 14.34 -11.50 -1.53
CA VAL A 131 13.21 -10.75 -2.06
C VAL A 131 12.39 -11.69 -2.95
N THR A 132 11.28 -12.20 -2.40
CA THR A 132 10.50 -13.30 -3.00
C THR A 132 9.25 -12.84 -3.75
N TYR A 133 9.00 -11.53 -3.77
CA TYR A 133 7.98 -10.91 -4.61
C TYR A 133 8.45 -9.56 -5.16
N VAL A 134 8.08 -9.23 -6.40
CA VAL A 134 8.22 -7.87 -6.94
C VAL A 134 6.88 -7.42 -7.49
N GLU A 135 6.40 -6.31 -6.95
CA GLU A 135 5.33 -5.53 -7.55
C GLU A 135 5.95 -4.67 -8.65
N CYS A 136 5.80 -5.12 -9.88
CA CYS A 136 6.40 -4.50 -11.05
C CYS A 136 5.67 -3.22 -11.45
N HIS A 137 6.35 -2.39 -12.24
CA HIS A 137 5.70 -1.32 -12.98
C HIS A 137 4.67 -1.90 -13.96
N GLY A 138 5.00 -2.98 -14.68
CA GLY A 138 4.08 -3.88 -15.38
C GLY A 138 2.94 -3.15 -16.08
N THR A 139 3.26 -2.44 -17.15
CA THR A 139 2.30 -1.63 -17.91
C THR A 139 1.49 -2.43 -18.92
N GLY A 140 1.83 -3.71 -19.14
CA GLY A 140 1.14 -4.51 -20.17
C GLY A 140 1.55 -4.09 -21.57
N THR A 141 2.68 -3.42 -21.74
CA THR A 141 3.18 -2.98 -23.06
C THR A 141 4.08 -4.05 -23.65
N PHE A 142 3.98 -4.26 -24.97
CA PHE A 142 4.72 -5.30 -25.68
C PHE A 142 6.25 -5.24 -25.45
N LEU A 143 6.82 -4.02 -25.43
CA LEU A 143 8.26 -3.80 -25.20
C LEU A 143 8.63 -3.53 -23.74
N GLY A 144 7.76 -2.86 -22.99
CA GLY A 144 8.08 -2.43 -21.62
C GLY A 144 8.18 -3.60 -20.65
N ASP A 145 7.27 -4.57 -20.74
CA ASP A 145 7.26 -5.72 -19.84
C ASP A 145 8.52 -6.60 -20.00
N PRO A 146 8.99 -6.96 -21.22
CA PRO A 146 10.27 -7.64 -21.40
C PRO A 146 11.48 -6.85 -20.89
N ILE A 147 11.52 -5.53 -21.10
CA ILE A 147 12.61 -4.69 -20.62
C ILE A 147 12.67 -4.67 -19.09
N GLU A 148 11.52 -4.57 -18.43
CA GLU A 148 11.46 -4.59 -16.97
C GLU A 148 11.92 -5.95 -16.40
N VAL A 149 11.46 -7.07 -16.97
CA VAL A 149 11.90 -8.41 -16.50
C VAL A 149 13.38 -8.65 -16.80
N ALA A 150 13.90 -8.15 -17.93
CA ALA A 150 15.33 -8.21 -18.23
C ALA A 150 16.16 -7.42 -17.21
N ALA A 151 15.72 -6.20 -16.85
CA ALA A 151 16.41 -5.37 -15.86
C ALA A 151 16.39 -5.99 -14.46
N LEU A 152 15.24 -6.52 -14.04
CA LEU A 152 15.11 -7.29 -12.81
C LEU A 152 16.03 -8.52 -12.81
N THR A 153 16.08 -9.24 -13.93
CA THR A 153 16.95 -10.43 -14.07
C THR A 153 18.41 -10.06 -13.97
N GLN A 154 18.84 -8.99 -14.65
CA GLN A 154 20.20 -8.47 -14.56
C GLN A 154 20.58 -8.12 -13.12
N ALA A 155 19.75 -7.36 -12.41
CA ALA A 155 20.02 -6.97 -11.02
C ALA A 155 20.05 -8.18 -10.07
N TYR A 156 19.11 -9.14 -10.22
CA TYR A 156 19.07 -10.33 -9.36
C TYR A 156 20.27 -11.27 -9.60
N ARG A 157 20.74 -11.36 -10.86
CA ARG A 157 21.88 -12.22 -11.24
C ARG A 157 23.22 -11.73 -10.69
N GLU A 158 23.30 -10.50 -10.17
CA GLU A 158 24.48 -10.03 -9.45
C GLU A 158 24.73 -10.81 -8.15
N THR A 159 23.67 -11.30 -7.49
CA THR A 159 23.79 -11.94 -6.18
C THR A 159 23.24 -13.37 -6.10
N THR A 160 22.43 -13.83 -7.07
CA THR A 160 21.88 -15.19 -7.05
C THR A 160 21.74 -15.80 -8.44
N ASN A 161 21.87 -17.13 -8.50
CA ASN A 161 21.60 -17.90 -9.72
C ASN A 161 20.26 -18.64 -9.72
N ALA A 162 19.43 -18.41 -8.71
CA ALA A 162 18.14 -19.07 -8.56
C ALA A 162 17.20 -18.79 -9.75
N VAL A 163 16.39 -19.79 -10.07
CA VAL A 163 15.41 -19.75 -11.16
C VAL A 163 14.03 -19.94 -10.56
N GLY A 164 13.07 -19.09 -10.95
CA GLY A 164 11.70 -19.14 -10.47
C GLY A 164 11.52 -19.00 -8.95
N SER A 165 12.48 -18.40 -8.25
CA SER A 165 12.46 -18.19 -6.81
C SER A 165 11.65 -16.97 -6.37
N CYS A 166 11.40 -16.02 -7.27
CA CYS A 166 10.67 -14.79 -7.00
C CYS A 166 9.37 -14.72 -7.81
N ARG A 167 8.28 -14.31 -7.16
CA ARG A 167 7.01 -14.05 -7.83
C ARG A 167 6.95 -12.60 -8.32
N ILE A 168 6.25 -12.34 -9.42
CA ILE A 168 5.99 -10.98 -9.92
C ILE A 168 4.51 -10.76 -10.19
N GLY A 169 4.08 -9.50 -10.16
CA GLY A 169 2.74 -9.08 -10.58
C GLY A 169 2.63 -7.57 -10.70
N SER A 170 1.45 -7.08 -11.09
CA SER A 170 1.16 -5.65 -11.18
C SER A 170 -0.28 -5.35 -10.77
N VAL A 171 -0.47 -4.39 -9.86
CA VAL A 171 -1.78 -3.87 -9.46
C VAL A 171 -2.53 -3.21 -10.62
N LYS A 172 -1.82 -2.81 -11.68
CA LYS A 172 -2.44 -2.18 -12.86
C LYS A 172 -3.38 -3.12 -13.60
N THR A 173 -3.18 -4.43 -13.46
CA THR A 173 -4.12 -5.44 -13.97
C THR A 173 -5.49 -5.37 -13.29
N ASN A 174 -5.59 -4.78 -12.09
CA ASN A 174 -6.83 -4.63 -11.32
C ASN A 174 -7.47 -3.25 -11.49
N ILE A 175 -6.66 -2.18 -11.46
CA ILE A 175 -7.16 -0.79 -11.32
C ILE A 175 -6.63 0.17 -12.39
N GLY A 176 -5.91 -0.35 -13.40
CA GLY A 176 -5.25 0.46 -14.42
C GLY A 176 -4.02 1.21 -13.90
N HIS A 177 -3.41 1.99 -14.78
CA HIS A 177 -2.30 2.86 -14.48
C HIS A 177 -2.77 4.17 -13.86
N LEU A 178 -2.58 4.31 -12.55
CA LEU A 178 -2.99 5.52 -11.81
C LEU A 178 -2.04 6.72 -11.95
N ASP A 179 -1.31 6.79 -13.06
CA ASP A 179 -0.20 7.73 -13.31
C ASP A 179 0.63 8.08 -12.06
N THR A 180 0.48 9.28 -11.50
CA THR A 180 1.28 9.77 -10.36
C THR A 180 1.02 9.00 -9.07
N ALA A 181 -0.16 8.39 -8.90
CA ALA A 181 -0.54 7.57 -7.76
C ALA A 181 -0.17 6.09 -7.91
N ALA A 182 0.40 5.67 -9.05
CA ALA A 182 0.70 4.26 -9.31
C ALA A 182 1.69 3.66 -8.29
N GLY A 183 2.74 4.39 -7.95
CA GLY A 183 3.76 3.95 -6.99
C GLY A 183 3.21 3.68 -5.58
N VAL A 184 2.40 4.60 -5.04
CA VAL A 184 1.79 4.41 -3.71
C VAL A 184 0.73 3.32 -3.70
N ALA A 185 -0.02 3.12 -4.78
CA ALA A 185 -0.96 2.00 -4.88
C ALA A 185 -0.24 0.64 -4.84
N SER A 186 0.86 0.51 -5.60
CA SER A 186 1.74 -0.66 -5.56
C SER A 186 2.35 -0.88 -4.18
N LEU A 187 2.80 0.20 -3.50
CA LEU A 187 3.33 0.13 -2.13
C LEU A 187 2.29 -0.38 -1.13
N ILE A 188 1.06 0.14 -1.19
CA ILE A 188 -0.05 -0.27 -0.34
C ILE A 188 -0.41 -1.74 -0.59
N LYS A 189 -0.49 -2.18 -1.85
CA LYS A 189 -0.72 -3.59 -2.19
C LYS A 189 0.34 -4.48 -1.53
N VAL A 190 1.62 -4.15 -1.67
CA VAL A 190 2.70 -4.97 -1.08
C VAL A 190 2.63 -4.98 0.45
N ALA A 191 2.36 -3.84 1.09
CA ALA A 191 2.20 -3.78 2.54
C ALA A 191 1.04 -4.67 3.02
N LEU A 192 -0.09 -4.68 2.31
CA LEU A 192 -1.22 -5.57 2.61
C LEU A 192 -0.86 -7.04 2.37
N GLN A 193 -0.15 -7.37 1.28
CA GLN A 193 0.30 -8.74 1.02
C GLN A 193 1.25 -9.27 2.11
N LEU A 194 2.16 -8.43 2.60
CA LEU A 194 3.04 -8.75 3.71
C LEU A 194 2.23 -8.99 4.99
N HIS A 195 1.30 -8.09 5.31
CA HIS A 195 0.43 -8.19 6.48
C HIS A 195 -0.44 -9.46 6.47
N HIS A 196 -1.06 -9.77 5.33
CA HIS A 196 -1.90 -10.96 5.16
C HIS A 196 -1.09 -12.24 4.85
N ARG A 197 0.22 -12.11 4.64
CA ARG A 197 1.11 -13.21 4.22
C ARG A 197 0.56 -13.97 3.00
N GLN A 198 0.04 -13.22 2.02
CA GLN A 198 -0.59 -13.75 0.81
C GLN A 198 -0.22 -12.89 -0.39
N LEU A 199 0.03 -13.53 -1.54
CA LEU A 199 0.26 -12.89 -2.83
C LEU A 199 -1.05 -12.84 -3.60
N ALA A 200 -1.51 -11.64 -3.93
CA ALA A 200 -2.70 -11.43 -4.74
C ALA A 200 -2.43 -11.77 -6.22
N PRO A 201 -3.43 -12.31 -6.95
CA PRO A 201 -3.28 -12.62 -8.37
C PRO A 201 -3.07 -11.35 -9.20
N SER A 202 -2.12 -11.42 -10.15
CA SER A 202 -2.02 -10.51 -11.28
C SER A 202 -3.04 -10.98 -12.32
N LEU A 203 -4.04 -10.15 -12.61
CA LEU A 203 -5.17 -10.53 -13.46
C LEU A 203 -4.78 -10.58 -14.95
N GLY A 204 -5.56 -11.31 -15.74
CA GLY A 204 -5.44 -11.34 -17.20
C GLY A 204 -4.24 -12.14 -17.74
N PHE A 205 -3.52 -12.88 -16.88
CA PHE A 205 -2.41 -13.72 -17.28
C PHE A 205 -2.89 -15.13 -17.69
N GLU A 206 -2.67 -15.49 -18.95
CA GLU A 206 -3.00 -16.80 -19.53
C GLU A 206 -1.74 -17.53 -20.03
N VAL A 207 -0.93 -16.84 -20.83
CA VAL A 207 0.28 -17.38 -21.45
C VAL A 207 1.37 -16.31 -21.36
N PRO A 208 2.61 -16.68 -20.98
CA PRO A 208 3.70 -15.71 -20.88
C PRO A 208 3.95 -15.01 -22.23
N ASN A 209 4.30 -13.73 -22.15
CA ASN A 209 4.84 -13.00 -23.30
C ASN A 209 6.09 -13.73 -23.82
N PRO A 210 6.11 -14.14 -25.11
CA PRO A 210 7.21 -14.94 -25.67
C PRO A 210 8.55 -14.19 -25.75
N SER A 211 8.54 -12.86 -25.59
CA SER A 211 9.74 -12.04 -25.52
C SER A 211 10.39 -12.05 -24.13
N ILE A 212 9.78 -12.73 -23.15
CA ILE A 212 10.26 -12.83 -21.78
C ILE A 212 10.73 -14.26 -21.53
N ASP A 213 12.03 -14.44 -21.26
CA ASP A 213 12.58 -15.72 -20.83
C ASP A 213 12.25 -15.97 -19.35
N PHE A 214 11.01 -16.41 -19.09
CA PHE A 214 10.64 -16.86 -17.75
C PHE A 214 11.31 -18.18 -17.38
N GLU A 215 11.62 -19.06 -18.32
CA GLU A 215 12.16 -20.38 -18.01
C GLU A 215 13.49 -20.28 -17.27
N SER A 216 14.40 -19.43 -17.74
CA SER A 216 15.73 -19.23 -17.14
C SER A 216 15.80 -18.10 -16.13
N SER A 217 14.81 -17.20 -16.04
CA SER A 217 14.86 -16.07 -15.11
C SER A 217 14.49 -16.44 -13.66
N PRO A 218 14.87 -15.60 -12.68
CA PRO A 218 14.44 -15.76 -11.29
C PRO A 218 12.93 -15.66 -11.07
N PHE A 219 12.17 -15.20 -12.08
CA PHE A 219 10.81 -14.73 -11.90
C PHE A 219 9.74 -15.68 -12.41
N ARG A 220 8.59 -15.70 -11.75
CA ARG A 220 7.34 -16.31 -12.24
C ARG A 220 6.18 -15.37 -11.95
N VAL A 221 5.25 -15.23 -12.88
CA VAL A 221 4.01 -14.47 -12.62
C VAL A 221 3.20 -15.16 -11.52
N ASN A 222 2.61 -14.36 -10.62
CA ASN A 222 1.65 -14.82 -9.63
C ASN A 222 0.22 -14.57 -10.14
N ASP A 223 -0.37 -15.57 -10.78
CA ASP A 223 -1.68 -15.52 -11.45
C ASP A 223 -2.85 -15.98 -10.55
N LYS A 224 -2.56 -16.49 -9.36
CA LYS A 224 -3.54 -16.97 -8.38
C LYS A 224 -3.22 -16.48 -6.97
N LEU A 225 -4.23 -16.45 -6.12
CA LEU A 225 -4.03 -16.22 -4.68
C LEU A 225 -3.11 -17.31 -4.14
N THR A 226 -1.94 -16.91 -3.65
CA THR A 226 -0.90 -17.83 -3.18
C THR A 226 -0.49 -17.46 -1.77
N GLU A 227 -0.39 -18.44 -0.88
CA GLU A 227 0.14 -18.20 0.45
C GLU A 227 1.63 -17.82 0.37
N TRP A 228 2.03 -16.77 1.09
CA TRP A 228 3.38 -16.25 1.04
C TRP A 228 4.21 -16.78 2.21
N ARG A 229 5.06 -17.76 1.91
CA ARG A 229 5.89 -18.46 2.91
C ARG A 229 7.37 -18.18 2.70
N ALA A 230 8.00 -17.51 3.65
CA ALA A 230 9.45 -17.43 3.82
C ALA A 230 9.77 -17.14 5.31
N PRO A 231 11.02 -17.36 5.77
CA PRO A 231 11.43 -17.01 7.13
C PRO A 231 11.26 -15.52 7.45
N ILE A 232 11.54 -14.68 6.45
CA ILE A 232 11.28 -13.24 6.46
C ILE A 232 10.66 -12.87 5.11
N LEU A 233 9.46 -12.30 5.11
CA LEU A 233 8.83 -11.85 3.87
C LEU A 233 9.41 -10.50 3.43
N ARG A 234 9.86 -10.42 2.17
CA ARG A 234 10.36 -9.19 1.55
C ARG A 234 9.89 -9.07 0.11
N ALA A 235 9.63 -7.84 -0.31
CA ALA A 235 9.25 -7.53 -1.68
C ALA A 235 9.90 -6.26 -2.22
N GLY A 236 10.14 -6.25 -3.52
CA GLY A 236 10.45 -5.04 -4.28
C GLY A 236 9.18 -4.37 -4.82
N VAL A 237 9.24 -3.05 -5.00
CA VAL A 237 8.23 -2.26 -5.71
C VAL A 237 8.95 -1.41 -6.76
N ASN A 238 8.61 -1.61 -8.04
CA ASN A 238 9.10 -0.82 -9.16
C ASN A 238 8.10 0.27 -9.53
N SER A 239 8.61 1.48 -9.77
CA SER A 239 7.84 2.54 -10.42
C SER A 239 8.71 3.32 -11.39
N LEU A 240 8.35 3.25 -12.68
CA LEU A 240 9.19 3.73 -13.78
C LEU A 240 8.52 4.93 -14.45
N GLY A 241 9.24 6.04 -14.55
CA GLY A 241 8.76 7.30 -15.07
C GLY A 241 8.94 7.42 -16.58
N VAL A 242 7.93 7.93 -17.29
CA VAL A 242 8.16 8.52 -18.62
C VAL A 242 9.21 9.63 -18.47
N GLY A 243 10.22 9.63 -19.35
CA GLY A 243 11.42 10.47 -19.22
C GLY A 243 12.60 9.78 -18.53
N GLY A 244 12.39 8.61 -17.92
CA GLY A 244 13.44 7.70 -17.45
C GLY A 244 13.78 7.77 -15.97
N THR A 245 13.03 8.52 -15.15
CA THR A 245 13.24 8.53 -13.70
C THR A 245 12.66 7.26 -13.07
N ASN A 246 13.55 6.40 -12.58
CA ASN A 246 13.19 5.12 -11.97
C ASN A 246 13.19 5.23 -10.46
N ALA A 247 12.29 4.50 -9.81
CA ALA A 247 12.29 4.32 -8.37
C ALA A 247 12.09 2.83 -8.04
N HIS A 248 12.90 2.32 -7.11
CA HIS A 248 12.75 0.98 -6.53
C HIS A 248 12.71 1.08 -5.01
N THR A 249 11.85 0.31 -4.36
CA THR A 249 11.76 0.24 -2.89
C THR A 249 11.67 -1.21 -2.43
N VAL A 250 12.45 -1.57 -1.42
CA VAL A 250 12.41 -2.87 -0.76
C VAL A 250 11.61 -2.76 0.54
N LEU A 251 10.56 -3.59 0.65
CA LEU A 251 9.73 -3.73 1.84
C LEU A 251 10.01 -5.05 2.54
N GLN A 252 9.82 -5.06 3.85
CA GLN A 252 9.87 -6.25 4.71
C GLN A 252 8.62 -6.30 5.59
N GLU A 253 8.18 -7.50 5.96
CA GLU A 253 7.11 -7.66 6.95
C GLU A 253 7.42 -6.93 8.26
N ALA A 254 6.36 -6.46 8.91
CA ALA A 254 6.46 -5.84 10.21
C ALA A 254 6.96 -6.83 11.28
N PRO A 255 7.71 -6.36 12.30
CA PRO A 255 8.08 -7.22 13.43
C PRO A 255 6.82 -7.71 14.14
N VAL A 256 6.88 -8.92 14.69
CA VAL A 256 5.79 -9.47 15.51
C VAL A 256 5.57 -8.57 16.71
N ARG A 257 4.38 -7.96 16.79
CA ARG A 257 3.97 -7.14 17.93
C ARG A 257 3.56 -8.07 19.07
N ALA A 258 4.09 -7.83 20.28
CA ALA A 258 3.62 -8.51 21.48
C ALA A 258 2.15 -8.18 21.73
N ALA A 259 1.39 -9.15 22.25
CA ALA A 259 0.01 -8.91 22.67
C ALA A 259 -0.03 -7.77 23.71
N SER A 260 -1.08 -6.94 23.64
CA SER A 260 -1.38 -5.96 24.68
C SER A 260 -1.66 -6.67 26.01
N GLN A 261 -1.45 -5.96 27.11
CA GLN A 261 -1.82 -6.47 28.42
C GLN A 261 -3.33 -6.59 28.51
N GLU A 262 -3.81 -7.65 29.18
CA GLU A 262 -5.23 -7.82 29.46
C GLU A 262 -5.74 -6.64 30.29
N SER A 263 -6.93 -6.15 29.96
CA SER A 263 -7.54 -5.07 30.72
C SER A 263 -7.96 -5.58 32.10
N ILE A 264 -7.66 -4.80 33.14
CA ILE A 264 -8.13 -5.09 34.50
C ILE A 264 -9.63 -4.80 34.68
N PHE A 265 -10.27 -4.17 33.69
CA PHE A 265 -11.70 -3.88 33.70
C PHE A 265 -12.45 -4.85 32.79
N PRO A 266 -13.58 -5.42 33.26
CA PRO A 266 -14.39 -6.34 32.45
C PRO A 266 -15.16 -5.63 31.33
N PHE A 267 -15.25 -4.30 31.36
CA PHE A 267 -15.93 -3.47 30.36
C PHE A 267 -15.00 -2.35 29.87
N GLN A 268 -15.27 -1.84 28.67
CA GLN A 268 -14.52 -0.75 28.06
C GLN A 268 -15.43 0.43 27.68
N PRO A 269 -15.04 1.68 27.94
CA PRO A 269 -15.73 2.85 27.42
C PRO A 269 -15.32 3.09 25.96
N LEU A 270 -16.28 3.04 25.04
CA LEU A 270 -16.05 3.44 23.65
C LEU A 270 -16.60 4.84 23.43
N VAL A 271 -15.73 5.72 22.91
CA VAL A 271 -16.05 7.12 22.64
C VAL A 271 -15.90 7.39 21.15
N ILE A 272 -16.93 7.97 20.54
CA ILE A 272 -16.84 8.47 19.17
C ILE A 272 -17.34 9.91 19.11
N SER A 273 -16.79 10.67 18.18
CA SER A 273 -17.23 12.04 17.95
C SER A 273 -17.19 12.42 16.48
N ALA A 274 -18.00 13.39 16.11
CA ALA A 274 -18.06 13.94 14.76
C ALA A 274 -18.55 15.40 14.77
N ARG A 275 -18.40 16.09 13.63
CA ARG A 275 -18.85 17.48 13.47
C ARG A 275 -20.36 17.63 13.24
N SER A 276 -21.07 16.54 12.95
CA SER A 276 -22.51 16.55 12.71
C SER A 276 -23.15 15.26 13.20
N LYS A 277 -24.46 15.32 13.48
CA LYS A 277 -25.22 14.14 13.91
C LYS A 277 -25.15 13.02 12.86
N ALA A 278 -25.32 13.36 11.58
CA ALA A 278 -25.24 12.40 10.49
C ALA A 278 -23.86 11.72 10.41
N ALA A 279 -22.78 12.49 10.59
CA ALA A 279 -21.43 11.92 10.61
C ALA A 279 -21.18 11.05 11.85
N LEU A 280 -21.78 11.39 13.00
CA LEU A 280 -21.70 10.58 14.22
C LEU A 280 -22.39 9.22 14.03
N GLU A 281 -23.61 9.20 13.47
CA GLU A 281 -24.31 7.95 13.15
C GLU A 281 -23.54 7.11 12.12
N GLY A 282 -23.00 7.76 11.08
CA GLY A 282 -22.15 7.08 10.09
C GLY A 282 -20.90 6.46 10.70
N GLN A 283 -20.26 7.13 11.67
CA GLN A 283 -19.13 6.58 12.42
C GLN A 283 -19.55 5.42 13.33
N ALA A 284 -20.70 5.53 14.00
CA ALA A 284 -21.23 4.48 14.88
C ALA A 284 -21.47 3.19 14.09
N ASN A 285 -22.15 3.28 12.94
CA ASN A 285 -22.44 2.12 12.09
C ASN A 285 -21.16 1.47 11.54
N ARG A 286 -20.16 2.28 11.13
CA ARG A 286 -18.86 1.75 10.67
C ARG A 286 -18.11 1.03 11.79
N LEU A 287 -18.09 1.61 12.98
CA LEU A 287 -17.43 1.00 14.13
C LEU A 287 -18.16 -0.29 14.56
N ALA A 288 -19.49 -0.31 14.56
CA ALA A 288 -20.28 -1.51 14.85
C ALA A 288 -19.98 -2.64 13.85
N ALA A 289 -19.96 -2.33 12.55
CA ALA A 289 -19.58 -3.29 11.51
C ALA A 289 -18.13 -3.79 11.69
N HIS A 290 -17.19 -2.90 12.02
CA HIS A 290 -15.80 -3.26 12.28
C HIS A 290 -15.66 -4.21 13.47
N LEU A 291 -16.33 -3.90 14.59
CA LEU A 291 -16.28 -4.71 15.81
C LEU A 291 -16.85 -6.13 15.59
N ARG A 292 -17.92 -6.26 14.79
CA ARG A 292 -18.47 -7.58 14.43
C ARG A 292 -17.55 -8.36 13.49
N ALA A 293 -16.86 -7.67 12.57
CA ALA A 293 -15.96 -8.30 11.62
C ALA A 293 -14.62 -8.73 12.23
N HIS A 294 -14.21 -8.13 13.35
CA HIS A 294 -12.90 -8.35 13.97
C HIS A 294 -13.00 -8.68 15.47
N PRO A 295 -13.70 -9.75 15.87
CA PRO A 295 -13.88 -10.11 17.27
C PRO A 295 -12.57 -10.56 17.95
N GLU A 296 -11.51 -10.83 17.18
CA GLU A 296 -10.17 -11.19 17.68
C GLU A 296 -9.40 -10.00 18.26
N GLN A 297 -9.81 -8.76 17.98
CA GLN A 297 -9.13 -7.57 18.49
C GLN A 297 -9.48 -7.35 19.97
N PRO A 298 -8.53 -7.00 20.85
CA PRO A 298 -8.86 -6.63 22.22
C PRO A 298 -9.72 -5.36 22.26
N LEU A 299 -10.91 -5.43 22.87
CA LEU A 299 -11.82 -4.28 22.93
C LEU A 299 -11.18 -3.07 23.66
N ALA A 300 -10.27 -3.33 24.60
CA ALA A 300 -9.51 -2.31 25.31
C ALA A 300 -8.58 -1.52 24.38
N ASP A 301 -7.95 -2.18 23.40
CA ASP A 301 -7.10 -1.51 22.40
C ASP A 301 -7.94 -0.65 21.45
N VAL A 302 -9.15 -1.11 21.11
CA VAL A 302 -10.12 -0.31 20.34
C VAL A 302 -10.52 0.94 21.12
N ALA A 303 -10.90 0.79 22.39
CA ALA A 303 -11.26 1.90 23.26
C ALA A 303 -10.11 2.92 23.42
N TYR A 304 -8.89 2.43 23.66
CA TYR A 304 -7.68 3.26 23.73
C TYR A 304 -7.45 4.04 22.43
N THR A 305 -7.53 3.36 21.29
CA THR A 305 -7.32 3.99 19.97
C THR A 305 -8.39 5.04 19.65
N LEU A 306 -9.64 4.80 20.05
CA LEU A 306 -10.72 5.77 19.89
C LEU A 306 -10.54 7.00 20.78
N LYS A 307 -9.97 6.83 21.97
CA LYS A 307 -9.74 7.89 22.94
C LYS A 307 -8.52 8.76 22.61
N GLU A 308 -7.38 8.13 22.37
CA GLU A 308 -6.09 8.82 22.18
C GLU A 308 -5.80 9.10 20.71
N GLY A 309 -6.24 8.21 19.81
CA GLY A 309 -5.93 8.26 18.38
C GLY A 309 -6.93 9.05 17.54
N ARG A 310 -7.92 9.74 18.15
CA ARG A 310 -8.95 10.50 17.42
C ARG A 310 -9.15 11.87 18.05
N ARG A 311 -9.24 12.89 17.20
CA ARG A 311 -9.63 14.24 17.62
C ARG A 311 -11.06 14.23 18.15
N ALA A 312 -11.28 14.88 19.30
CA ALA A 312 -12.62 15.10 19.84
C ALA A 312 -13.34 16.24 19.12
N PHE A 313 -14.58 15.98 18.68
CA PHE A 313 -15.49 16.94 18.05
C PHE A 313 -16.72 17.23 18.92
N GLU A 314 -17.62 18.06 18.40
CA GLU A 314 -18.76 18.61 19.11
C GLU A 314 -19.86 17.59 19.35
N LYS A 315 -20.22 16.76 18.36
CA LYS A 315 -21.22 15.70 18.52
C LYS A 315 -20.55 14.44 19.04
N ARG A 316 -20.95 13.95 20.21
CA ARG A 316 -20.27 12.84 20.90
C ARG A 316 -21.24 11.73 21.26
N ARG A 317 -20.78 10.47 21.17
CA ARG A 317 -21.45 9.27 21.69
C ARG A 317 -20.50 8.53 22.61
N VAL A 318 -21.00 8.13 23.77
CA VAL A 318 -20.29 7.30 24.73
C VAL A 318 -21.14 6.07 25.04
N ILE A 319 -20.53 4.90 24.97
CA ILE A 319 -21.11 3.63 25.40
C ILE A 319 -20.11 2.87 26.29
N VAL A 320 -20.62 1.96 27.11
CA VAL A 320 -19.80 1.02 27.89
C VAL A 320 -20.27 -0.39 27.57
N ALA A 321 -19.34 -1.26 27.21
CA ALA A 321 -19.63 -2.62 26.78
C ALA A 321 -18.54 -3.60 27.24
N GLU A 322 -18.94 -4.85 27.50
CA GLU A 322 -18.06 -5.95 27.89
C GLU A 322 -17.59 -6.78 26.68
N SER A 323 -18.29 -6.67 25.54
CA SER A 323 -18.01 -7.45 24.34
C SER A 323 -18.19 -6.65 23.05
N HIS A 324 -17.63 -7.17 21.95
CA HIS A 324 -17.78 -6.61 20.61
C HIS A 324 -19.24 -6.56 20.15
N GLU A 325 -20.01 -7.63 20.40
CA GLU A 325 -21.41 -7.70 19.97
C GLU A 325 -22.30 -6.73 20.75
N GLU A 326 -22.08 -6.63 22.07
CA GLU A 326 -22.76 -5.64 22.90
C GLU A 326 -22.41 -4.22 22.47
N ALA A 327 -21.11 -3.94 22.24
CA ALA A 327 -20.65 -2.64 21.77
C ALA A 327 -21.28 -2.27 20.43
N ALA A 328 -21.29 -3.19 19.46
CA ALA A 328 -21.89 -2.99 18.14
C ALA A 328 -23.41 -2.71 18.25
N SER A 329 -24.12 -3.49 19.07
CA SER A 329 -25.55 -3.30 19.31
C SER A 329 -25.86 -1.94 19.97
N LEU A 330 -25.04 -1.50 20.93
CA LEU A 330 -25.20 -0.20 21.58
C LEU A 330 -24.86 0.97 20.65
N LEU A 331 -23.88 0.82 19.76
CA LEU A 331 -23.52 1.83 18.77
C LEU A 331 -24.67 2.10 17.79
N GLU A 332 -25.43 1.07 17.43
CA GLU A 332 -26.59 1.15 16.54
C GLU A 332 -27.91 1.43 17.29
N GLY A 333 -27.90 1.25 18.61
CA GLY A 333 -29.06 1.35 19.48
C GLY A 333 -29.45 2.78 19.86
N THR A 334 -30.68 2.91 20.35
CA THR A 334 -31.27 4.20 20.79
C THR A 334 -31.63 4.22 22.28
N ASP A 335 -31.21 3.21 23.05
CA ASP A 335 -31.43 3.16 24.49
C ASP A 335 -30.64 4.28 25.20
N THR A 336 -31.33 5.38 25.47
CA THR A 336 -30.77 6.59 26.10
C THR A 336 -30.19 6.36 27.50
N ARG A 337 -30.47 5.22 28.15
CA ARG A 337 -29.85 4.88 29.44
C ARG A 337 -28.45 4.26 29.29
N ARG A 338 -28.16 3.68 28.13
CA ARG A 338 -26.90 2.98 27.83
C ARG A 338 -26.08 3.65 26.72
N VAL A 339 -26.72 4.50 25.92
CA VAL A 339 -26.14 5.24 24.80
C VAL A 339 -26.25 6.73 25.08
N PHE A 340 -25.15 7.33 25.50
CA PHE A 340 -25.14 8.74 25.86
C PHE A 340 -24.64 9.60 24.69
N ASN A 341 -25.58 10.28 24.04
CA ASN A 341 -25.29 11.28 23.02
C ASN A 341 -25.33 12.68 23.63
N HIS A 342 -24.30 13.47 23.42
CA HIS A 342 -24.25 14.84 23.91
C HIS A 342 -23.49 15.76 22.96
N ASP A 343 -23.71 17.05 23.14
CA ASP A 343 -22.93 18.11 22.53
C ASP A 343 -21.81 18.55 23.47
N PHE A 344 -20.63 18.82 22.94
CA PHE A 344 -19.57 19.45 23.71
C PHE A 344 -20.01 20.85 24.14
N LEU A 345 -20.07 21.08 25.45
CA LEU A 345 -20.58 22.32 26.04
C LEU A 345 -19.52 23.42 26.18
N GLY A 346 -18.29 23.19 25.70
CA GLY A 346 -17.13 24.08 25.92
C GLY A 346 -16.20 23.56 27.01
N GLU A 347 -15.07 24.24 27.20
CA GLU A 347 -14.07 23.89 28.23
C GLU A 347 -14.54 24.29 29.64
N ASP A 348 -15.27 25.41 29.75
CA ASP A 348 -15.90 25.93 30.97
C ASP A 348 -17.42 26.03 30.78
N PRO A 349 -18.16 24.91 30.82
CA PRO A 349 -19.61 24.96 30.74
C PRO A 349 -20.17 25.68 31.99
N GLU A 350 -21.02 26.69 31.80
CA GLU A 350 -21.77 27.29 32.90
C GLU A 350 -22.64 26.21 33.55
N VAL A 351 -22.27 25.81 34.77
CA VAL A 351 -23.04 24.84 35.55
C VAL A 351 -24.22 25.56 36.17
N ILE A 352 -25.38 25.42 35.54
CA ILE A 352 -26.66 25.85 36.13
C ILE A 352 -27.20 24.69 36.96
N PHE A 353 -27.13 24.81 38.28
CA PHE A 353 -27.89 23.94 39.18
C PHE A 353 -29.35 24.41 39.19
N MET A 354 -30.28 23.51 38.86
CA MET A 354 -31.72 23.69 39.09
C MET A 354 -32.16 22.89 40.30
#